data_AF-A0A6P1MNW6-F1
#
_entry.id   AF-A0A6P1MNW6-F1
#
_cell.length_a   1.000
_cell.length_b   1.000
_cell.length_c   1.000
_cell.angle_alpha   90.00
_cell.angle_beta   90.00
_cell.angle_gamma   90.00
#
_symmetry.space_group_name_H-M   'P 1'
#
loop_
_entity.id
_entity.type
_entity.pdbx_description
1 polymer ?
#
loop_
_entity_poly.entity_id
_entity_poly.type
_entity_poly.pdbx_seq_one_letter_code
_entity_poly.pdbx_strand_id
1 'polypeptide(L)' 'MTDTERLAFMMKCLKEDFGISSQEQFYEEFNKMKPIDISVFTAPINDISKKEIIS' A
#
# COMPACT_ATOMS: atom_id res chain seq x y z
N MET A 1 -11.62 15.41 5.98
CA MET A 1 -10.20 15.40 5.59
C MET A 1 -10.13 15.35 4.07
N THR A 2 -9.50 16.33 3.46
CA THR A 2 -9.27 16.44 2.02
C THR A 2 -8.05 15.63 1.61
N ASP A 3 -7.90 15.34 0.32
CA ASP A 3 -6.74 14.61 -0.19
C ASP A 3 -5.43 15.39 0.00
N THR A 4 -5.49 16.72 -0.02
CA THR A 4 -4.35 17.60 0.29
C THR A 4 -3.91 17.46 1.75
N GLU A 5 -4.86 17.41 2.70
CA GLU A 5 -4.55 17.20 4.12
C GLU A 5 -3.96 15.81 4.38
N ARG A 6 -4.46 14.78 3.68
CA ARG A 6 -3.92 13.42 3.72
C ARG A 6 -2.48 13.37 3.22
N LEU A 7 -2.21 14.01 2.08
CA LEU A 7 -0.88 14.07 1.49
C LEU A 7 0.11 14.79 2.42
N ALA A 8 -0.31 15.91 3.02
CA ALA A 8 0.52 16.65 3.97
C ALA A 8 0.85 15.81 5.22
N PHE A 9 -0.12 15.07 5.76
CA PHE A 9 0.11 14.17 6.89
C PHE A 9 1.08 13.04 6.53
N MET A 10 0.89 12.41 5.38
CA MET A 10 1.78 11.34 4.90
C MET A 10 3.22 11.84 4.72
N MET A 11 3.41 13.01 4.10
CA MET A 11 4.75 13.60 3.92
C MET A 11 5.41 13.95 5.25
N LYS A 12 4.63 14.36 6.26
CA LYS A 12 5.14 14.59 7.62
C LYS A 12 5.66 13.29 8.24
N CYS A 13 4.90 12.20 8.19
CA CYS A 13 5.32 10.90 8.71
C CYS A 13 6.60 10.38 8.01
N LEU A 14 6.65 10.49 6.68
CA LEU A 14 7.83 10.11 5.89
C LEU A 14 9.08 10.89 6.31
N LYS A 15 8.93 12.18 6.62
CA LYS A 15 10.04 13.02 7.08
C LYS A 15 10.48 12.70 8.50
N GLU A 16 9.54 12.54 9.43
CA GLU A 16 9.82 12.33 10.86
C GLU A 16 10.38 10.94 11.15
N ASP A 17 9.78 9.90 10.57
CA ASP A 17 10.12 8.51 10.89
C ASP A 17 11.21 7.93 9.98
N PHE A 18 11.30 8.42 8.73
CA PHE A 18 12.19 7.86 7.71
C PHE A 18 13.20 8.87 7.14
N GLY A 19 13.14 10.15 7.54
CA GLY A 19 14.02 11.19 7.01
C GLY A 19 13.79 11.51 5.53
N ILE A 20 12.68 11.06 4.94
CA ILE A 20 12.37 11.23 3.52
C ILE A 20 11.75 12.61 3.34
N SER A 21 12.40 13.45 2.53
CA SER A 21 12.04 14.86 2.34
C SER A 21 11.65 15.21 0.91
N SER A 22 11.77 14.25 -0.01
CA SER A 22 11.50 14.42 -1.42
C SER A 22 10.83 13.16 -2.00
N GLN A 23 10.16 13.35 -3.12
CA GLN A 23 9.51 12.26 -3.84
C GLN A 23 10.52 11.30 -4.45
N GLU A 24 11.69 11.79 -4.87
CA GLU A 24 12.79 10.99 -5.40
C GLU A 24 13.34 10.03 -4.32
N GLN A 25 13.60 10.55 -3.11
CA GLN A 25 14.02 9.73 -1.96
C GLN A 25 12.97 8.68 -1.59
N PHE A 26 11.68 9.03 -1.66
CA PHE A 26 10.61 8.06 -1.44
C PHE A 26 10.70 6.90 -2.43
N TYR A 27 10.85 7.19 -3.73
CA TYR A 27 10.95 6.13 -4.73
C TYR A 27 12.21 5.28 -4.59
N GLU A 28 13.35 5.88 -4.27
CA GLU A 28 14.59 5.15 -4.02
C GLU A 28 14.45 4.16 -2.85
N GLU A 29 13.86 4.59 -1.74
CA GLU A 29 13.64 3.73 -0.57
C GLU A 29 12.54 2.70 -0.84
N PHE A 30 11.43 3.10 -1.46
CA PHE A 30 10.33 2.20 -1.82
C PHE A 30 10.80 1.06 -2.74
N ASN A 31 11.67 1.35 -3.71
CA ASN A 31 12.21 0.33 -4.62
C ASN A 31 13.19 -0.65 -3.94
N LYS A 32 13.78 -0.26 -2.79
CA LYS A 32 14.64 -1.16 -1.99
C LYS A 32 13.81 -2.06 -1.08
N MET A 33 12.57 -1.69 -0.76
CA MET A 33 11.73 -2.47 0.14
C MET A 33 11.30 -3.78 -0.52
N LYS A 34 11.35 -4.86 0.26
CA LYS A 34 10.78 -6.13 -0.17
C LYS A 34 9.25 -6.01 -0.18
N PRO A 35 8.55 -6.62 -1.15
CA PRO A 35 7.10 -6.70 -1.11
C PRO A 35 6.64 -7.28 0.23
N ILE A 36 5.68 -6.60 0.86
CA ILE A 36 5.05 -7.09 2.08
C ILE A 36 4.11 -8.23 1.66
N ASP A 37 4.32 -9.41 2.23
CA ASP A 37 3.40 -10.53 2.04
C ASP A 37 2.12 -10.28 2.86
N ILE A 38 1.07 -9.84 2.16
CA ILE A 38 -0.25 -9.62 2.76
C ILE A 38 -1.13 -10.88 2.72
N SER A 39 -0.62 -12.02 2.24
CA SER A 39 -1.40 -13.28 2.17
C SER A 39 -1.86 -13.76 3.54
N VAL A 40 -1.12 -13.40 4.60
CA VAL A 40 -1.50 -13.68 5.99
C VAL A 40 -2.76 -12.94 6.45
N PHE A 41 -3.13 -11.86 5.75
CA PHE A 41 -4.33 -11.06 6.04
C PHE A 41 -5.45 -11.28 5.03
N THR A 42 -5.23 -12.07 3.98
CA THR A 42 -6.26 -12.39 2.98
C THR A 42 -6.76 -13.81 3.17
N ALA A 43 -8.08 -14.00 3.08
CA ALA A 43 -8.62 -15.34 2.95
C ALA A 43 -8.10 -15.94 1.63
N PRO A 44 -7.72 -17.24 1.60
CA PRO A 44 -7.36 -17.90 0.35
C PRO A 44 -8.49 -17.69 -0.66
N ILE A 45 -8.14 -17.22 -1.86
CA ILE A 45 -9.10 -17.09 -2.97
C ILE A 45 -9.36 -18.50 -3.52
N ASN A 46 -10.02 -19.35 -2.74
CA ASN A 46 -10.55 -20.62 -3.23
C ASN A 46 -12.04 -20.44 -3.55
N ASP A 47 -12.34 -20.53 -4.85
CA ASP A 47 -13.65 -20.83 -5.47
C ASP A 47 -14.79 -19.78 -5.40
N ILE A 48 -14.59 -18.58 -5.96
CA ILE A 48 -15.74 -17.72 -6.40
C ILE A 48 -16.12 -18.00 -7.87
N SER A 49 -15.51 -18.99 -8.54
CA SER A 49 -15.76 -19.24 -9.97
C SER A 49 -16.39 -20.61 -10.31
N LYS A 50 -17.35 -21.14 -9.52
CA LYS A 50 -18.15 -22.32 -9.95
C LYS A 50 -19.62 -22.39 -9.50
N LYS A 51 -20.26 -21.27 -9.16
CA LYS A 51 -21.73 -21.13 -9.13
C LYS A 51 -21.97 -19.68 -9.56
N GLU A 52 -22.51 -19.33 -10.72
CA GLU A 52 -23.80 -19.70 -11.28
C GLU A 52 -23.79 -19.47 -12.81
N ILE A 53 -23.50 -20.50 -13.61
CA ILE A 53 -23.92 -20.53 -15.03
C ILE A 53 -24.62 -21.87 -15.28
N ILE A 54 -25.59 -22.25 -14.44
CA ILE A 54 -26.65 -23.19 -14.82
C ILE A 54 -27.88 -22.89 -13.96
N SER A 55 -28.80 -22.07 -14.48
CA SER A 55 -30.23 -22.36 -14.52
C SER A 55 -30.97 -21.36 -15.39
#